data_AF-A0A1M4WGJ4-F1
#
_entry.id   AF-A0A1M4WGJ4-F1
#
_cell.length_a   1.000
_cell.length_b   1.000
_cell.length_c   1.000
_cell.angle_alpha   90.00
_cell.angle_beta   90.00
_cell.angle_gamma   90.00
#
_symmetry.space_group_name_H-M   'P 1'
#
loop_
_entity.id
_entity.type
_entity.pdbx_description
1 polymer ?
#
loop_
_entity_poly.entity_id
_entity_poly.type
_entity_poly.pdbx_seq_one_letter_code
_entity_poly.pdbx_strand_id
1 'polypeptide(L)' 'MDFNFLLPLLAMFTLLGALIFSLVNKKQTEDRKKDRTAPASSLAVDGNPHTKVD' A
#
# COMPACT_ATOMS: atom_id res chain seq x y z
N MET A 1 0.20 -23.03 32.61
CA MET A 1 -0.35 -21.73 32.18
C MET A 1 -0.71 -21.87 30.72
N ASP A 2 -1.99 -21.69 30.37
CA ASP A 2 -2.47 -21.78 28.99
C ASP A 2 -2.18 -20.49 28.23
N PHE A 3 -1.53 -20.61 27.07
CA PHE A 3 -1.13 -19.49 26.21
C PHE A 3 -2.17 -19.16 25.13
N ASN A 4 -3.37 -19.74 25.23
CA ASN A 4 -4.42 -19.60 24.21
C ASN A 4 -4.89 -18.14 24.02
N PHE A 5 -4.67 -17.25 25.00
CA PHE A 5 -4.96 -15.82 24.89
C PHE A 5 -3.88 -15.02 24.16
N LEU A 6 -2.65 -15.55 24.07
CA LEU A 6 -1.51 -14.86 23.45
C LEU A 6 -1.67 -14.76 21.93
N LEU A 7 -2.21 -15.82 21.32
CA LEU A 7 -2.40 -15.89 19.87
C LEU A 7 -3.38 -14.83 19.34
N PRO A 8 -4.62 -14.68 19.86
CA PRO A 8 -5.52 -13.62 19.41
C PRO A 8 -5.01 -12.23 19.75
N LEU A 9 -4.31 -12.05 20.88
CA LEU A 9 -3.71 -10.78 21.25
C LEU A 9 -2.63 -10.35 20.25
N LEU A 10 -1.73 -11.27 19.89
CA LEU A 10 -0.70 -11.01 18.90
C LEU A 10 -1.33 -10.70 17.53
N ALA A 11 -2.33 -11.49 17.12
CA ALA A 11 -3.05 -11.28 15.87
C ALA A 11 -3.71 -9.88 15.80
N MET A 12 -4.26 -9.39 16.91
CA MET A 12 -4.84 -8.05 17.01
C MET A 12 -3.79 -6.96 16.74
N PHE A 13 -2.60 -7.06 17.36
CA PHE A 13 -1.52 -6.10 17.14
C PHE A 13 -0.92 -6.17 15.74
N THR A 14 -0.78 -7.38 15.17
CA THR A 14 -0.30 -7.52 13.79
C THR A 14 -1.27 -6.89 12.80
N LEU A 15 -2.58 -7.07 13.00
CA LEU A 15 -3.61 -6.50 12.13
C LEU A 15 -3.63 -4.97 12.28
N LEU A 16 -3.50 -4.45 13.51
CA LEU A 16 -3.35 -3.01 13.76
C LEU A 16 -2.14 -2.43 13.02
N GLY A 17 -0.98 -3.09 13.08
CA GLY A 17 0.21 -2.68 12.33
C GLY A 17 -0.01 -2.65 10.83
N ALA A 18 -0.67 -3.66 10.27
CA ALA A 18 -1.01 -3.72 8.85
C ALA A 18 -1.96 -2.58 8.42
N LEU A 19 -2.94 -2.21 9.27
CA LEU A 19 -3.84 -1.09 9.01
C LEU A 19 -3.10 0.25 8.98
N ILE A 20 -2.21 0.49 9.94
CA ILE A 20 -1.39 1.72 9.95
C ILE A 20 -0.52 1.80 8.70
N PHE A 21 0.15 0.70 8.34
CA PHE A 21 0.97 0.62 7.14
C PHE A 21 0.15 0.89 5.86
N SER A 22 -1.06 0.32 5.79
CA SER A 22 -1.99 0.57 4.69
C SER A 22 -2.35 2.05 4.56
N LEU A 23 -2.65 2.73 5.66
CA LEU A 23 -2.99 4.16 5.66
C LEU A 23 -1.82 5.04 5.22
N VAL A 24 -0.60 4.75 5.69
CA VAL A 24 0.61 5.48 5.29
C VAL A 24 0.89 5.32 3.80
N ASN A 25 0.78 4.10 3.27
CA ASN A 25 1.00 3.83 1.86
C ASN A 25 -0.13 4.39 0.98
N LYS A 26 -1.35 4.46 1.50
CA LYS A 26 -2.48 5.07 0.79
C LYS A 26 -2.19 6.54 0.48
N LYS A 27 -1.65 7.29 1.43
CA LYS A 27 -1.23 8.68 1.20
C LYS A 27 -0.18 8.80 0.10
N GLN A 28 0.87 7.98 0.16
CA GLN A 28 1.90 7.97 -0.89
C GLN A 28 1.33 7.62 -2.27
N THR A 29 0.36 6.70 -2.31
CA THR A 29 -0.31 6.29 -3.56
C THR A 29 -1.19 7.41 -4.11
N GLU A 30 -1.94 8.11 -3.24
CA GLU A 30 -2.75 9.27 -3.63
C GLU A 30 -1.90 10.44 -4.13
N ASP A 31 -0.75 10.70 -3.49
CA ASP A 31 0.18 11.73 -3.91
C ASP A 31 0.78 11.40 -5.29
N ARG A 32 1.21 10.14 -5.52
CA ARG A 32 1.67 9.66 -6.83
C ARG A 32 0.59 9.71 -7.91
N LYS A 33 -0.69 9.52 -7.55
CA LYS A 33 -1.80 9.62 -8.51
C LYS A 33 -2.05 11.04 -9.00
N LYS A 34 -1.74 12.04 -8.17
CA LYS A 34 -1.87 13.46 -8.52
C LYS A 34 -0.65 14.01 -9.27
N ASP A 35 0.47 13.32 -9.19
CA ASP A 35 1.69 13.67 -9.92
C ASP A 35 1.57 13.31 -11.40
N ARG A 36 1.57 14.33 -12.26
CA ARG A 36 1.54 14.19 -13.73
C ARG A 36 2.85 13.68 -14.33
N THR A 37 3.93 13.66 -13.56
CA THR A 37 5.27 13.22 -13.98
C THR A 37 5.64 11.84 -13.44
N ALA A 38 4.80 11.25 -12.59
CA ALA A 38 5.04 9.90 -12.09
C ALA A 38 5.01 8.89 -13.26
N PRO A 39 6.02 8.00 -13.36
CA PRO A 39 6.05 7.00 -14.43
C PRO A 39 4.79 6.13 -14.34
N ALA A 40 4.14 5.93 -15.48
CA ALA A 40 2.93 5.13 -15.56
C ALA A 40 3.20 3.73 -15.00
N SER A 41 2.32 3.24 -14.11
CA SER A 41 2.43 1.90 -13.57
C SER A 41 2.39 0.87 -14.69
N SER A 42 3.32 -0.09 -14.69
CA SER A 42 3.38 -1.18 -15.67
C SER A 42 2.14 -2.09 -15.65
N LEU A 43 1.31 -2.01 -14.60
CA LEU A 43 0.02 -2.71 -14.48
C LEU A 43 -1.19 -1.84 -14.84
N ALA A 44 -1.03 -0.55 -15.13
CA ALA A 44 -2.15 0.28 -15.54
C ALA A 44 -2.56 -0.08 -16.98
N VAL A 45 -3.72 -0.71 -17.14
CA VAL A 45 -4.29 -1.09 -18.44
C VAL A 45 -4.49 0.12 -19.37
N ASP A 46 -4.74 1.30 -18.80
CA ASP A 46 -4.87 2.58 -19.52
C ASP A 46 -3.56 3.38 -19.61
N GLY A 47 -2.42 2.80 -19.22
CA GLY A 47 -1.12 3.44 -19.36
C GLY A 47 -0.77 3.60 -20.83
N ASN A 48 -1.00 4.81 -21.37
CA ASN A 48 -0.67 5.17 -22.75
C ASN A 48 0.73 4.65 -23.15
N PRO A 49 0.86 3.70 -24.08
CA PRO A 49 2.15 3.10 -24.43
C PRO A 49 3.09 4.05 -25.20
N HIS A 50 2.71 5.31 -25.43
CA HIS A 50 3.43 6.23 -26.31
C HIS A 50 4.18 7.41 -25.64
N THR A 51 4.16 7.56 -24.32
CA THR A 51 5.02 8.57 -23.68
C THR A 51 6.41 7.99 -23.42
N LYS A 52 7.37 8.37 -24.26
CA LYS A 52 8.80 8.12 -24.04
C LYS A 52 9.21 8.83 -22.74
N VAL A 53 9.77 8.05 -21.82
CA VAL A 53 10.54 8.58 -20.69
C VAL A 53 11.96 8.74 -21.26
N ASP A 54 12.41 9.98 -21.41
CA ASP A 54 13.79 10.30 -21.80
C ASP A 54 14.78 9.89 -20.69
#